data_AF-A0AAU9K3U5-F1
#
_entry.id   AF-A0AAU9K3U5-F1
#
_cell.length_a   1.000
_cell.length_b   1.000
_cell.length_c   1.000
_cell.angle_alpha   90.00
_cell.angle_beta   90.00
_cell.angle_gamma   90.00
#
_symmetry.space_group_name_H-M   'P 1'
#
loop_
_entity.id
_entity.type
_entity.pdbx_description
1 polymer ?
#
loop_
_entity_poly.entity_id
_entity_poly.type
_entity_poly.pdbx_seq_one_letter_code
_entity_poly.pdbx_strand_id
1 'polypeptide(L)'
;MEPNHSDIIDEIPEILITNSSQCLICYEIKPMAESTKMPNCKHEFCNSCLQNYICSKVQEGKLYPLSCPDYTCEVHDQPGLADLFLDPVSLEKFYSFRNKNYLQKQPNLRWCPKPNCQGYDLITEENSHLTCNTCGSKFCGKCHNEWHQGQSCKVDNVLHKYTKKRGIKPCPNCRNYVEKSSGCPSVTCTCGTRFCIKCGKLINADHKTFQCMIGGSYFNSSWTFIFLLIAMWILFPFQLGLLVIYFFEDWGLNETSQFAEHIQYFKALYYPILLLLSPVITVLTILIGGCLWGILVFNSLIKRMEVYKRYKQIVNSLIFLKCIVLTPVFIALGVSGYLLINLCLPFAGLGLLVLRFVKKTEK
;
A
#
# COMPACT_ATOMS: atom_id res chain seq x y z
N MET A 1 16.19 -61.65 -10.28
CA MET A 1 14.89 -62.20 -10.67
C MET A 1 13.89 -61.65 -9.67
N GLU A 2 13.27 -60.53 -10.02
CA GLU A 2 12.21 -59.86 -9.27
C GLU A 2 11.15 -59.47 -10.31
N PRO A 3 9.86 -59.73 -10.08
CA PRO A 3 8.81 -59.38 -11.03
C PRO A 3 8.36 -57.92 -10.87
N ASN A 4 8.01 -57.31 -12.00
CA ASN A 4 7.54 -55.94 -12.15
C ASN A 4 6.22 -55.69 -11.39
N HIS A 5 6.20 -54.58 -10.65
CA HIS A 5 5.06 -54.06 -9.92
C HIS A 5 4.26 -53.13 -10.85
N SER A 6 3.37 -53.66 -11.68
CA SER A 6 2.50 -52.82 -12.51
C SER A 6 1.20 -53.50 -12.95
N ASP A 7 0.47 -54.15 -12.04
CA ASP A 7 -0.89 -54.63 -12.32
C ASP A 7 -1.73 -54.69 -11.03
N ILE A 8 -2.01 -53.53 -10.41
CA ILE A 8 -3.19 -53.34 -9.55
C ILE A 8 -3.65 -51.89 -9.72
N ILE A 9 -4.38 -51.62 -10.81
CA ILE A 9 -5.33 -50.50 -10.84
C ILE A 9 -6.68 -51.19 -10.75
N ASP A 10 -7.14 -51.33 -9.51
CA ASP A 10 -8.48 -51.83 -9.20
C ASP A 10 -9.53 -50.99 -9.92
N GLU A 11 -10.49 -51.71 -10.48
CA GLU A 11 -11.67 -51.26 -11.19
C GLU A 11 -12.43 -50.17 -10.40
N ILE A 12 -12.30 -48.91 -10.81
CA ILE A 12 -13.30 -47.89 -10.49
C ILE A 12 -14.38 -48.02 -11.57
N PRO A 13 -15.64 -48.35 -11.23
CA PRO A 13 -16.67 -48.60 -12.22
C PRO A 13 -16.94 -47.34 -13.07
N GLU A 14 -16.90 -47.49 -14.39
CA GLU A 14 -17.17 -46.47 -15.43
C GLU A 14 -18.51 -45.73 -15.27
N ILE A 15 -19.37 -46.18 -14.35
CA ILE A 15 -20.72 -45.64 -14.07
C ILE A 15 -20.66 -44.30 -13.29
N LEU A 16 -19.54 -43.97 -12.65
CA LEU A 16 -19.39 -42.72 -11.88
C LEU A 16 -18.94 -41.49 -12.71
N ILE A 17 -18.42 -41.71 -13.92
CA ILE A 17 -17.82 -40.62 -14.71
C ILE A 17 -18.90 -39.73 -15.36
N THR A 18 -20.12 -40.24 -15.57
CA THR A 18 -21.19 -39.47 -16.23
C THR A 18 -21.94 -38.51 -15.30
N ASN A 19 -21.81 -38.66 -13.97
CA ASN A 19 -22.55 -37.88 -12.96
C ASN A 19 -21.62 -37.25 -11.93
N SER A 20 -20.49 -36.69 -12.35
CA SER A 20 -19.57 -35.96 -11.48
C SER A 20 -19.28 -34.56 -12.01
N SER A 21 -19.19 -33.57 -11.11
CA SER A 21 -18.89 -32.17 -11.44
C SER A 21 -17.68 -31.69 -10.62
N GLN A 22 -16.87 -30.82 -11.24
CA GLN A 22 -15.71 -30.22 -10.58
C GLN A 22 -16.13 -28.95 -9.82
N CYS A 23 -15.81 -28.89 -8.53
CA CYS A 23 -16.12 -27.72 -7.71
C CYS A 23 -15.18 -26.54 -8.02
N LEU A 24 -15.70 -25.34 -8.26
CA LEU A 24 -14.89 -24.15 -8.57
C LEU A 24 -14.16 -23.53 -7.36
N ILE A 25 -14.40 -24.03 -6.14
CA ILE A 25 -13.75 -23.56 -4.91
C ILE A 25 -12.57 -24.47 -4.53
N CYS A 26 -12.82 -25.78 -4.38
CA CYS A 26 -11.78 -26.74 -3.97
C CYS A 26 -11.14 -27.49 -5.14
N TYR A 27 -11.66 -27.36 -6.37
CA TYR A 27 -11.20 -28.05 -7.58
C TYR A 27 -11.30 -29.59 -7.54
N GLU A 28 -11.93 -30.17 -6.50
CA GLU A 28 -12.20 -31.60 -6.40
C GLU A 28 -13.40 -32.02 -7.28
N ILE A 29 -13.31 -33.21 -7.87
CA ILE A 29 -14.41 -33.86 -8.57
C ILE A 29 -15.31 -34.52 -7.53
N LYS A 30 -16.59 -34.14 -7.51
CA LYS A 30 -17.59 -34.71 -6.59
C LYS A 30 -18.77 -35.29 -7.38
N PRO A 31 -19.49 -36.29 -6.83
CA PRO A 31 -20.74 -36.74 -7.40
C PRO A 31 -21.73 -35.57 -7.51
N MET A 32 -22.54 -35.54 -8.57
CA MET A 32 -23.56 -34.50 -8.76
C MET A 32 -24.61 -34.45 -7.65
N ALA A 33 -24.76 -35.54 -6.87
CA ALA A 33 -25.62 -35.57 -5.69
C ALA A 33 -25.07 -34.73 -4.52
N GLU A 34 -23.76 -34.49 -4.48
CA GLU A 34 -23.06 -33.71 -3.45
C GLU A 34 -22.70 -32.29 -3.94
N SER A 35 -23.23 -31.88 -5.09
CA SER A 35 -23.06 -30.55 -5.64
C SER A 35 -24.40 -29.85 -5.79
N THR A 36 -24.38 -28.54 -5.60
CA THR A 36 -25.55 -27.68 -5.77
C THR A 36 -25.25 -26.65 -6.85
N LYS A 37 -26.14 -26.60 -7.84
CA LYS A 37 -26.15 -25.54 -8.85
C LYS A 37 -26.77 -24.29 -8.23
N MET A 38 -26.08 -23.17 -8.39
CA MET A 38 -26.56 -21.91 -7.87
C MET A 38 -27.87 -21.48 -8.56
N PRO A 39 -28.83 -20.89 -7.83
CA PRO A 39 -29.99 -20.29 -8.47
C PRO A 39 -29.53 -19.12 -9.36
N ASN A 40 -30.24 -18.83 -10.44
CA ASN A 40 -30.00 -17.65 -11.29
C ASN A 40 -28.60 -17.51 -11.93
N CYS A 41 -27.68 -18.46 -11.76
CA CYS A 41 -26.41 -18.53 -12.49
C CYS A 41 -26.03 -19.99 -12.79
N LYS A 42 -25.05 -20.21 -13.67
CA LYS A 42 -24.67 -21.57 -14.14
C LYS A 42 -23.56 -22.22 -13.31
N HIS A 43 -23.16 -21.60 -12.20
CA HIS A 43 -22.04 -22.09 -11.38
C HIS A 43 -22.49 -23.22 -10.45
N GLU A 44 -21.60 -24.19 -10.26
CA GLU A 44 -21.82 -25.38 -9.46
C GLU A 44 -20.70 -25.56 -8.46
N PHE A 45 -21.06 -25.92 -7.22
CA PHE A 45 -20.13 -26.06 -6.11
C PHE A 45 -20.52 -27.27 -5.28
N CYS A 46 -19.53 -27.92 -4.64
CA CYS A 46 -19.83 -28.98 -3.69
C CYS A 46 -20.49 -28.43 -2.42
N ASN A 47 -21.36 -29.23 -1.81
CA ASN A 47 -22.18 -28.88 -0.65
C ASN A 47 -21.34 -28.43 0.55
N SER A 48 -20.19 -29.07 0.78
CA SER A 48 -19.27 -28.70 1.87
C SER A 48 -18.65 -27.32 1.67
N CYS A 49 -18.26 -26.96 0.44
CA CYS A 49 -17.71 -25.63 0.15
C CYS A 49 -18.79 -24.53 0.25
N LEU A 50 -20.01 -24.81 -0.21
CA LEU A 50 -21.13 -23.87 -0.06
C LEU A 50 -21.50 -23.65 1.40
N GLN A 51 -21.58 -24.71 2.19
CA GLN A 51 -21.83 -24.61 3.62
C GLN A 51 -20.76 -23.76 4.32
N ASN A 52 -19.47 -24.02 4.05
CA ASN A 52 -18.37 -23.23 4.61
C ASN A 52 -18.42 -21.76 4.17
N TYR A 53 -18.75 -21.50 2.91
CA TYR A 53 -18.93 -20.15 2.39
C TYR A 53 -20.05 -19.41 3.13
N ILE A 54 -21.23 -20.02 3.27
CA ILE A 54 -22.38 -19.40 3.95
C ILE A 54 -22.05 -19.17 5.43
N CYS A 55 -21.48 -20.17 6.12
CA CYS A 55 -21.06 -20.05 7.51
C CYS A 55 -20.05 -18.91 7.71
N SER A 56 -19.06 -18.79 6.83
CA SER A 56 -18.10 -17.69 6.83
C SER A 56 -18.81 -16.33 6.66
N LYS A 57 -19.76 -16.23 5.73
CA LYS A 57 -20.54 -15.00 5.52
C LYS A 57 -21.42 -14.64 6.72
N VAL A 58 -21.96 -15.63 7.42
CA VAL A 58 -22.73 -15.42 8.66
C VAL A 58 -21.81 -14.89 9.75
N GLN A 59 -20.61 -15.45 9.91
CA GLN A 59 -19.60 -14.99 10.88
C GLN A 59 -19.10 -13.57 10.57
N GLU A 60 -18.93 -13.22 9.29
CA GLU A 60 -18.56 -11.86 8.86
C GLU A 60 -19.67 -10.81 9.13
N GLY A 61 -20.91 -11.24 9.33
CA GLY A 61 -22.06 -10.36 9.55
C GLY A 61 -22.47 -9.51 8.33
N LYS A 62 -21.81 -9.68 7.17
CA LYS A 62 -22.08 -8.97 5.90
C LYS A 62 -22.84 -9.89 4.95
N LEU A 63 -24.11 -10.15 5.29
CA LEU A 63 -24.91 -11.18 4.66
C LEU A 63 -25.76 -10.71 3.47
N TYR A 64 -25.77 -9.41 3.17
CA TYR A 64 -26.62 -8.88 2.09
C TYR A 64 -25.88 -7.96 1.11
N PRO A 65 -25.88 -8.26 -0.20
CA PRO A 65 -26.43 -9.47 -0.82
C PRO A 65 -25.54 -10.71 -0.60
N LEU A 66 -26.15 -11.91 -0.52
CA LEU A 66 -25.40 -13.17 -0.62
C LEU A 66 -25.09 -13.42 -2.10
N SER A 67 -23.84 -13.18 -2.49
CA SER A 67 -23.37 -13.34 -3.87
C SER A 67 -22.95 -14.78 -4.17
N CYS A 68 -22.91 -15.12 -5.47
CA CYS A 68 -22.22 -16.32 -5.94
C CYS A 68 -20.76 -16.33 -5.45
N PRO A 69 -20.21 -17.49 -5.02
CA PRO A 69 -18.79 -17.60 -4.66
C PRO A 69 -17.82 -17.33 -5.81
N ASP A 70 -18.29 -17.47 -7.06
CA ASP A 70 -17.50 -17.13 -8.24
C ASP A 70 -17.31 -15.61 -8.37
N TYR A 71 -16.06 -15.16 -8.48
CA TYR A 71 -15.68 -13.74 -8.51
C TYR A 71 -16.08 -13.02 -9.81
N THR A 72 -16.34 -13.76 -10.89
CA THR A 72 -16.78 -13.21 -12.18
C THR A 72 -18.30 -13.07 -12.27
N CYS A 73 -19.02 -13.63 -11.31
CA CYS A 73 -20.47 -13.68 -11.32
C CYS A 73 -21.08 -12.44 -10.64
N GLU A 74 -21.84 -11.66 -11.40
CA GLU A 74 -22.57 -10.49 -10.89
C GLU A 74 -23.96 -10.83 -10.32
N VAL A 75 -24.32 -12.11 -10.28
CA VAL A 75 -25.62 -12.54 -9.75
C VAL A 75 -25.60 -12.46 -8.21
N HIS A 76 -26.44 -11.57 -7.71
CA HIS A 76 -26.59 -11.28 -6.29
C HIS A 76 -27.94 -11.79 -5.79
N ASP A 77 -27.96 -12.12 -4.49
CA ASP A 77 -29.15 -12.48 -3.74
C ASP A 77 -29.77 -13.81 -4.18
N GLN A 78 -29.30 -14.89 -3.56
CA GLN A 78 -29.67 -16.27 -3.84
C GLN A 78 -30.66 -16.77 -2.78
N PRO A 79 -31.98 -16.58 -2.97
CA PRO A 79 -32.99 -17.02 -2.01
C PRO A 79 -32.96 -18.55 -1.89
N GLY A 80 -33.30 -19.10 -0.72
CA GLY A 80 -33.36 -20.55 -0.51
C GLY A 80 -32.01 -21.22 -0.23
N LEU A 81 -30.88 -20.63 -0.65
CA LEU A 81 -29.57 -21.28 -0.53
C LEU A 81 -29.16 -21.53 0.92
N ALA A 82 -29.47 -20.59 1.82
CA ALA A 82 -29.14 -20.71 3.24
C ALA A 82 -29.95 -21.81 3.94
N ASP A 83 -31.22 -22.01 3.51
CA ASP A 83 -32.12 -22.99 4.10
C ASP A 83 -31.67 -24.44 3.87
N LEU A 84 -30.84 -24.68 2.83
CA LEU A 84 -30.31 -26.01 2.48
C LEU A 84 -29.12 -26.45 3.35
N PHE A 85 -28.33 -25.50 3.88
CA PHE A 85 -27.02 -25.80 4.48
C PHE A 85 -26.88 -25.40 5.96
N LEU A 86 -27.79 -24.56 6.46
CA LEU A 86 -27.73 -24.05 7.83
C LEU A 86 -28.70 -24.80 8.75
N ASP A 87 -28.26 -25.03 9.99
CA ASP A 87 -29.15 -25.48 11.07
C ASP A 87 -30.17 -24.37 11.45
N PRO A 88 -31.30 -24.71 12.10
CA PRO A 88 -32.35 -23.74 12.42
C PRO A 88 -31.86 -22.52 13.22
N VAL A 89 -30.86 -22.69 14.10
CA VAL A 89 -30.33 -21.59 14.93
C VAL A 89 -29.46 -20.65 14.09
N SER A 90 -28.60 -21.20 13.24
CA SER A 90 -27.79 -20.42 12.29
C SER A 90 -28.65 -19.74 11.23
N LEU A 91 -29.76 -20.36 10.84
CA LEU A 91 -30.71 -19.82 9.87
C LEU A 91 -31.44 -18.59 10.40
N GLU A 92 -31.90 -18.60 11.65
CA GLU A 92 -32.50 -17.41 12.30
C GLU A 92 -31.49 -16.25 12.37
N LYS A 93 -30.23 -16.54 12.70
CA LYS A 93 -29.14 -15.55 12.66
C LYS A 93 -28.90 -15.02 11.26
N PHE A 94 -28.92 -15.89 10.25
CA PHE A 94 -28.77 -15.48 8.85
C PHE A 94 -29.85 -14.48 8.44
N TYR A 95 -31.13 -14.78 8.70
CA TYR A 95 -32.24 -13.90 8.34
C TYR A 95 -32.26 -12.59 9.12
N SER A 96 -31.94 -12.61 10.42
CA SER A 96 -31.86 -11.38 11.22
C SER A 96 -30.75 -10.44 10.73
N PHE A 97 -29.56 -10.96 10.43
CA PHE A 97 -28.48 -10.17 9.84
C PHE A 97 -28.77 -9.71 8.41
N ARG A 98 -29.41 -10.55 7.60
CA ARG A 98 -29.84 -10.19 6.24
C ARG A 98 -30.82 -9.01 6.27
N ASN A 99 -31.85 -9.08 7.10
CA ASN A 99 -32.82 -8.00 7.29
C ASN A 99 -32.15 -6.72 7.81
N LYS A 100 -31.25 -6.85 8.79
CA LYS A 100 -30.50 -5.70 9.33
C LYS A 100 -29.66 -5.01 8.25
N ASN A 101 -28.92 -5.78 7.45
CA ASN A 101 -28.09 -5.23 6.37
C ASN A 101 -28.94 -4.61 5.24
N TYR A 102 -30.08 -5.21 4.91
CA TYR A 102 -31.03 -4.66 3.95
C TYR A 102 -31.56 -3.30 4.40
N LEU A 103 -32.06 -3.21 5.65
CA LEU A 103 -32.59 -1.97 6.22
C LEU A 103 -31.49 -0.89 6.30
N GLN A 104 -30.26 -1.24 6.66
CA GLN A 104 -29.14 -0.30 6.78
C GLN A 104 -28.79 0.46 5.50
N LYS A 105 -29.22 -0.01 4.32
CA LYS A 105 -29.04 0.72 3.05
C LYS A 105 -29.89 1.98 2.98
N GLN A 106 -30.99 2.07 3.74
CA GLN A 106 -31.87 3.23 3.73
C GLN A 106 -31.18 4.42 4.44
N PRO A 107 -31.08 5.60 3.78
CA PRO A 107 -30.40 6.78 4.34
C PRO A 107 -31.06 7.31 5.60
N ASN A 108 -32.38 7.14 5.68
CA ASN A 108 -33.22 7.70 6.74
C ASN A 108 -33.33 6.78 7.96
N LEU A 109 -32.84 5.54 7.88
CA LEU A 109 -32.92 4.60 8.99
C LEU A 109 -31.98 5.00 10.13
N ARG A 110 -32.49 5.00 11.36
CA ARG A 110 -31.68 5.14 12.58
C ARG A 110 -31.97 3.96 13.51
N TRP A 111 -30.91 3.32 13.98
CA TRP A 111 -30.99 2.25 14.96
C TRP A 111 -31.22 2.80 16.36
N CYS A 112 -31.96 2.06 17.18
CA CYS A 112 -32.13 2.38 18.58
C CYS A 112 -30.77 2.40 19.31
N PRO A 113 -30.47 3.45 20.09
CA PRO A 113 -29.20 3.54 20.84
C PRO A 113 -29.15 2.61 22.06
N LYS A 114 -30.29 2.04 22.48
CA LYS A 114 -30.37 1.19 23.67
C LYS A 114 -29.57 -0.11 23.45
N PRO A 115 -28.67 -0.50 24.38
CA PRO A 115 -27.93 -1.75 24.28
C PRO A 115 -28.87 -2.94 24.09
N ASN A 116 -28.48 -3.88 23.23
CA ASN A 116 -29.23 -5.09 22.89
C ASN A 116 -30.62 -4.86 22.25
N CYS A 117 -30.97 -3.63 21.87
CA CYS A 117 -32.19 -3.37 21.10
C CYS A 117 -31.90 -3.42 19.60
N GLN A 118 -32.66 -4.22 18.86
CA GLN A 118 -32.59 -4.29 17.39
C GLN A 118 -33.68 -3.45 16.70
N GLY A 119 -34.38 -2.61 17.45
CA GLY A 119 -35.40 -1.72 16.89
C GLY A 119 -34.80 -0.52 16.17
N TYR A 120 -35.62 0.13 15.37
CA TYR A 120 -35.24 1.27 14.52
C TYR A 120 -36.43 2.20 14.30
N ASP A 121 -36.15 3.36 13.72
CA ASP A 121 -37.15 4.30 13.20
C ASP A 121 -36.56 5.07 12.00
N LEU A 122 -37.42 5.76 11.25
CA LEU A 122 -37.06 6.53 10.07
C LEU A 122 -37.05 8.03 10.38
N ILE A 123 -35.91 8.68 10.19
CA ILE A 123 -35.80 10.14 10.28
C ILE A 123 -36.39 10.79 9.04
N THR A 124 -37.17 11.85 9.24
CA THR A 124 -37.61 12.75 8.16
C THR A 124 -36.94 14.10 8.34
N GLU A 125 -36.97 14.94 7.31
CA GLU A 125 -36.34 16.27 7.36
C GLU A 125 -36.97 17.16 8.44
N GLU A 126 -38.28 17.01 8.65
CA GLU A 126 -39.08 17.78 9.60
C GLU A 126 -39.04 17.20 11.02
N ASN A 127 -38.90 15.88 11.15
CA ASN A 127 -38.99 15.20 12.44
C ASN A 127 -37.73 14.42 12.80
N SER A 128 -37.01 14.91 13.83
CA SER A 128 -35.91 14.18 14.47
C SER A 128 -36.30 13.44 15.75
N HIS A 129 -37.57 13.51 16.16
CA HIS A 129 -38.13 12.73 17.27
C HIS A 129 -38.45 11.32 16.78
N LEU A 130 -37.62 10.36 17.18
CA LEU A 130 -37.72 8.97 16.79
C LEU A 130 -38.21 8.12 17.96
N THR A 131 -39.08 7.16 17.67
CA THR A 131 -39.59 6.19 18.65
C THR A 131 -39.26 4.78 18.17
N CYS A 132 -38.48 4.05 18.98
CA CYS A 132 -38.09 2.69 18.65
C CYS A 132 -39.31 1.77 18.53
N ASN A 133 -39.47 1.10 17.38
CA ASN A 133 -40.54 0.16 17.12
C ASN A 133 -40.53 -1.13 17.98
N THR A 134 -39.42 -1.43 18.67
CA THR A 134 -39.30 -2.64 19.51
C THR A 134 -39.43 -2.35 21.00
N CYS A 135 -38.75 -1.32 21.51
CA CYS A 135 -38.68 -1.04 22.95
C CYS A 135 -39.40 0.26 23.36
N GLY A 136 -39.94 1.03 22.41
CA GLY A 136 -40.67 2.27 22.66
C GLY A 136 -39.83 3.45 23.16
N SER A 137 -38.51 3.31 23.26
CA SER A 137 -37.64 4.41 23.69
C SER A 137 -37.63 5.56 22.69
N LYS A 138 -37.73 6.79 23.19
CA LYS A 138 -37.71 8.02 22.38
C LYS A 138 -36.29 8.59 22.33
N PHE A 139 -35.78 8.88 21.14
CA PHE A 139 -34.43 9.38 20.94
C PHE A 139 -34.35 10.39 19.79
N CYS A 140 -33.28 11.18 19.77
CA CYS A 140 -33.04 12.17 18.73
C CYS A 140 -32.27 11.53 17.56
N GLY A 141 -32.84 11.52 16.35
CA GLY A 141 -32.20 10.93 15.16
C GLY A 141 -30.97 11.69 14.62
N LYS A 142 -30.62 12.84 15.21
CA LYS A 142 -29.42 13.62 14.87
C LYS A 142 -28.23 13.27 15.77
N CYS A 143 -28.42 13.24 17.09
CA CYS A 143 -27.35 13.00 18.06
C CYS A 143 -27.35 11.59 18.68
N HIS A 144 -28.40 10.80 18.48
CA HIS A 144 -28.63 9.48 19.09
C HIS A 144 -28.71 9.47 20.63
N ASN A 145 -28.88 10.65 21.25
CA ASN A 145 -29.20 10.77 22.68
C ASN A 145 -30.71 10.72 22.92
N GLU A 146 -31.11 10.76 24.19
CA GLU A 146 -32.51 10.94 24.59
C GLU A 146 -33.16 12.13 23.88
N TRP A 147 -34.46 12.00 23.62
CA TRP A 147 -35.21 13.06 22.94
C TRP A 147 -35.17 14.37 23.73
N HIS A 148 -34.90 15.47 23.01
CA HIS A 148 -34.87 16.81 23.57
C HIS A 148 -35.64 17.78 22.66
N GLN A 149 -36.57 18.54 23.24
CA GLN A 149 -37.38 19.53 22.53
C GLN A 149 -36.75 20.92 22.67
N GLY A 150 -36.57 21.65 21.56
CA GLY A 150 -36.10 23.05 21.56
C GLY A 150 -34.63 23.29 21.96
N GLN A 151 -33.92 22.28 22.45
CA GLN A 151 -32.48 22.37 22.76
C GLN A 151 -31.62 21.92 21.57
N SER A 152 -30.47 22.58 21.38
CA SER A 152 -29.44 22.09 20.43
C SER A 152 -28.93 20.72 20.86
N CYS A 153 -28.61 19.86 19.89
CA CYS A 153 -28.02 18.55 20.16
C CYS A 153 -26.76 18.68 21.02
N LYS A 154 -26.77 18.10 22.23
CA LYS A 154 -25.58 18.01 23.06
C LYS A 154 -24.60 17.05 22.41
N VAL A 155 -23.40 17.55 22.10
CA VAL A 155 -22.30 16.71 21.63
C VAL A 155 -21.77 15.93 22.81
N ASP A 156 -21.78 14.61 22.71
CA ASP A 156 -21.10 13.77 23.70
C ASP A 156 -19.59 13.98 23.57
N ASN A 157 -19.01 14.67 24.55
CA ASN A 157 -17.58 14.96 24.59
C ASN A 157 -16.73 13.69 24.63
N VAL A 158 -17.22 12.60 25.23
CA VAL A 158 -16.51 11.33 25.31
C VAL A 158 -16.44 10.71 23.91
N LEU A 159 -17.57 10.60 23.24
CA LEU A 159 -17.65 10.09 21.87
C LEU A 159 -16.86 10.96 20.89
N HIS A 160 -16.95 12.29 21.01
CA HIS A 160 -16.19 13.21 20.16
C HIS A 160 -14.67 13.06 20.35
N LYS A 161 -14.20 12.93 21.60
CA LYS A 161 -12.77 12.69 21.89
C LYS A 161 -12.31 11.33 21.36
N TYR A 162 -13.14 10.29 21.51
CA TYR A 162 -12.85 8.94 21.00
C TYR A 162 -12.76 8.91 19.46
N THR A 163 -13.76 9.47 18.78
CA THR A 163 -13.82 9.50 17.31
C THR A 163 -12.67 10.29 16.72
N LYS A 164 -12.32 11.45 17.31
CA LYS A 164 -11.17 12.25 16.89
C LYS A 164 -9.84 11.51 17.08
N LYS A 165 -9.65 10.82 18.22
CA LYS A 165 -8.42 10.08 18.51
C LYS A 165 -8.18 8.92 17.55
N ARG A 166 -9.25 8.21 17.16
CA ARG A 166 -9.18 7.04 16.27
C ARG A 166 -9.44 7.35 14.79
N GLY A 167 -9.73 8.61 14.45
CA GLY A 167 -10.07 8.99 13.08
C GLY A 167 -11.37 8.35 12.56
N ILE A 168 -12.31 8.04 13.47
CA ILE A 168 -13.62 7.47 13.13
C ILE A 168 -14.51 8.58 12.59
N LYS A 169 -15.23 8.31 11.50
CA LYS A 169 -16.16 9.27 10.91
C LYS A 169 -17.53 8.66 10.65
N PRO A 170 -18.61 9.45 10.74
CA PRO A 170 -19.93 9.02 10.31
C PRO A 170 -19.99 8.88 8.79
N CYS A 171 -20.71 7.86 8.31
CA CYS A 171 -21.01 7.70 6.90
C CYS A 171 -21.88 8.88 6.40
N PRO A 172 -21.59 9.47 5.22
CA PRO A 172 -22.39 10.58 4.68
C PRO A 172 -23.83 10.17 4.34
N ASN A 173 -24.09 8.88 4.11
CA ASN A 173 -25.40 8.36 3.73
C ASN A 173 -26.23 7.94 4.97
N CYS A 174 -25.79 6.92 5.71
CA CYS A 174 -26.55 6.38 6.85
C CYS A 174 -26.14 6.92 8.23
N ARG A 175 -25.11 7.76 8.32
CA ARG A 175 -24.55 8.33 9.56
C ARG A 175 -23.98 7.35 10.59
N ASN A 176 -23.92 6.05 10.29
CA ASN A 176 -23.20 5.08 11.13
C ASN A 176 -21.71 5.45 11.23
N TYR A 177 -21.14 5.34 12.43
CA TYR A 177 -19.71 5.53 12.64
C TYR A 177 -18.92 4.38 12.02
N VAL A 178 -17.91 4.71 11.22
CA VAL A 178 -17.04 3.75 10.55
C VAL A 178 -15.61 3.97 11.05
N GLU A 179 -15.02 2.89 11.57
CA GLU A 179 -13.60 2.82 11.90
C GLU A 179 -12.83 2.19 10.73
N LYS A 180 -11.62 2.67 10.50
CA LYS A 180 -10.72 2.10 9.50
C LYS A 180 -9.74 1.16 10.19
N SER A 181 -9.58 -0.05 9.64
CA SER A 181 -8.62 -1.05 10.13
C SER A 181 -7.17 -0.66 9.85
N SER A 182 -6.79 -0.42 8.59
CA SER A 182 -5.43 0.02 8.21
C SER A 182 -5.37 0.49 6.74
N GLY A 183 -4.25 1.08 6.31
CA GLY A 183 -3.95 1.28 4.88
C GLY A 183 -4.66 2.45 4.18
N CYS A 184 -5.54 2.17 3.21
CA CYS A 184 -6.15 3.16 2.30
C CYS A 184 -7.22 4.04 2.98
N PRO A 185 -7.30 5.36 2.73
CA PRO A 185 -8.39 6.21 3.26
C PRO A 185 -9.79 5.86 2.73
N SER A 186 -9.89 5.11 1.64
CA SER A 186 -11.16 4.62 1.10
C SER A 186 -11.76 3.55 2.00
N VAL A 187 -12.95 3.81 2.52
CA VAL A 187 -13.69 2.86 3.36
C VAL A 187 -15.08 2.64 2.76
N THR A 188 -15.60 1.43 2.94
CA THR A 188 -16.97 1.08 2.55
C THR A 188 -17.78 0.87 3.81
N CYS A 189 -18.86 1.65 3.99
CA CYS A 189 -19.78 1.48 5.10
C CYS A 189 -20.62 0.20 4.93
N THR A 190 -21.21 -0.31 6.01
CA THR A 190 -22.15 -1.45 5.95
C THR A 190 -23.39 -1.18 5.10
N CYS A 191 -23.78 0.09 4.93
CA CYS A 191 -24.83 0.49 3.99
C CYS A 191 -24.42 0.41 2.51
N GLY A 192 -23.16 0.06 2.22
CA GLY A 192 -22.60 -0.03 0.86
C GLY A 192 -21.98 1.27 0.34
N THR A 193 -22.14 2.39 1.05
CA THR A 193 -21.58 3.68 0.61
C THR A 193 -20.06 3.71 0.77
N ARG A 194 -19.34 4.03 -0.32
CA ARG A 194 -17.89 4.25 -0.34
C ARG A 194 -17.57 5.72 -0.10
N PHE A 195 -16.75 6.01 0.90
CA PHE A 195 -16.37 7.37 1.25
C PHE A 195 -14.95 7.41 1.82
N CYS A 196 -14.35 8.60 1.82
CA CYS A 196 -13.01 8.80 2.33
C CYS A 196 -13.06 9.07 3.84
N ILE A 197 -12.42 8.24 4.65
CA ILE A 197 -12.42 8.39 6.11
C ILE A 197 -11.71 9.68 6.56
N LYS A 198 -10.78 10.22 5.75
CA LYS A 198 -10.07 11.45 6.08
C LYS A 198 -10.92 12.71 5.89
N CYS A 199 -11.64 12.84 4.78
CA CYS A 199 -12.44 14.04 4.50
C CYS A 199 -13.94 13.87 4.80
N GLY A 200 -14.45 12.63 4.88
CA GLY A 200 -15.86 12.31 5.09
C GLY A 200 -16.73 12.40 3.83
N LYS A 201 -16.15 12.71 2.66
CA LYS A 201 -16.88 12.85 1.39
C LYS A 201 -16.94 11.53 0.62
N LEU A 202 -17.96 11.41 -0.23
CA LEU A 202 -18.13 10.29 -1.16
C LEU A 202 -16.92 10.17 -2.09
N ILE A 203 -16.54 8.93 -2.41
CA ILE A 203 -15.48 8.65 -3.37
C ILE A 203 -16.13 8.50 -4.74
N ASN A 204 -16.23 9.63 -5.43
CA ASN A 204 -16.67 9.74 -6.82
C ASN A 204 -15.49 10.25 -7.67
N ALA A 205 -15.68 10.42 -8.97
CA ALA A 205 -14.66 10.95 -9.89
C ALA A 205 -14.04 12.29 -9.42
N ASP A 206 -14.83 13.13 -8.75
CA ASP A 206 -14.38 14.44 -8.27
C ASP A 206 -13.59 14.40 -6.95
N HIS A 207 -13.49 13.22 -6.31
CA HIS A 207 -12.77 13.10 -5.05
C HIS A 207 -11.25 13.11 -5.27
N LYS A 208 -10.60 14.21 -4.86
CA LYS A 208 -9.15 14.38 -4.90
C LYS A 208 -8.45 13.51 -3.84
N THR A 209 -8.30 12.21 -4.14
CA THR A 209 -7.71 11.21 -3.24
C THR A 209 -6.30 11.57 -2.79
N PHE A 210 -5.46 12.08 -3.70
CA PHE A 210 -4.09 12.52 -3.37
C PHE A 210 -4.07 13.65 -2.35
N GLN A 211 -4.96 14.64 -2.49
CA GLN A 211 -5.07 15.76 -1.56
C GLN A 211 -5.44 15.29 -0.14
N CYS A 212 -6.33 14.29 -0.05
CA CYS A 212 -6.67 13.66 1.23
C CYS A 212 -5.51 12.83 1.79
N MET A 213 -4.72 12.16 0.94
CA MET A 213 -3.61 11.32 1.39
C MET A 213 -2.47 12.13 1.99
N ILE A 214 -2.06 13.20 1.31
CA ILE A 214 -0.90 14.03 1.67
C ILE A 214 -1.25 15.06 2.75
N GLY A 215 -2.53 15.42 2.90
CA GLY A 215 -2.99 16.30 3.96
C GLY A 215 -2.63 17.76 3.70
N GLY A 216 -3.41 18.45 2.88
CA GLY A 216 -3.32 19.90 2.73
C GLY A 216 -3.56 20.41 1.30
N SER A 217 -3.70 21.73 1.18
CA SER A 217 -3.67 22.45 -0.09
C SER A 217 -2.28 22.34 -0.72
N TYR A 218 -2.22 22.08 -2.02
CA TYR A 218 -1.00 21.91 -2.83
C TYR A 218 0.10 22.98 -2.56
N PHE A 219 -0.28 24.18 -2.13
CA PHE A 219 0.62 25.31 -1.88
C PHE A 219 1.64 25.11 -0.76
N ASN A 220 1.39 24.26 0.24
CA ASN A 220 2.40 23.99 1.28
C ASN A 220 3.52 23.06 0.79
N SER A 221 3.33 22.41 -0.37
CA SER A 221 4.28 21.50 -1.00
C SER A 221 5.38 22.22 -1.80
N SER A 222 5.15 23.47 -2.23
CA SER A 222 6.16 24.24 -2.97
C SER A 222 7.37 24.56 -2.11
N TRP A 223 7.16 24.95 -0.85
CA TRP A 223 8.25 25.22 0.09
C TRP A 223 9.03 23.97 0.46
N THR A 224 8.36 22.82 0.64
CA THR A 224 9.07 21.56 0.90
C THR A 224 9.92 21.13 -0.30
N PHE A 225 9.43 21.35 -1.52
CA PHE A 225 10.18 21.04 -2.74
C PHE A 225 11.38 21.99 -2.93
N ILE A 226 11.18 23.29 -2.70
CA ILE A 226 12.24 24.30 -2.73
C ILE A 226 13.28 24.01 -1.64
N PHE A 227 12.84 23.67 -0.42
CA PHE A 227 13.73 23.28 0.67
C PHE A 227 14.53 22.02 0.33
N LEU A 228 13.91 20.98 -0.25
CA LEU A 228 14.62 19.78 -0.68
C LEU A 228 15.65 20.09 -1.78
N LEU A 229 15.30 20.92 -2.76
CA LEU A 229 16.23 21.34 -3.79
C LEU A 229 17.42 22.11 -3.19
N ILE A 230 17.18 23.09 -2.32
CA ILE A 230 18.24 23.87 -1.66
C ILE A 230 19.09 22.99 -0.73
N ALA A 231 18.46 22.15 0.09
CA ALA A 231 19.13 21.24 0.99
C ALA A 231 20.03 20.25 0.24
N MET A 232 19.64 19.84 -0.97
CA MET A 232 20.46 18.96 -1.82
C MET A 232 21.79 19.61 -2.23
N TRP A 233 21.80 20.92 -2.53
CA TRP A 233 23.04 21.66 -2.81
C TRP A 233 23.87 21.90 -1.55
N ILE A 234 23.25 22.02 -0.38
CA ILE A 234 23.96 22.14 0.90
C ILE A 234 24.59 20.80 1.31
N LEU A 235 23.93 19.68 1.00
CA LEU A 235 24.42 18.32 1.28
C LEU A 235 25.42 17.81 0.23
N PHE A 236 25.60 18.52 -0.89
CA PHE A 236 26.52 18.20 -1.98
C PHE A 236 27.95 17.81 -1.55
N PRO A 237 28.66 18.57 -0.70
CA PRO A 237 30.02 18.19 -0.29
C PRO A 237 30.05 17.03 0.73
N PHE A 238 28.89 16.61 1.23
CA PHE A 238 28.71 15.54 2.20
C PHE A 238 28.28 14.21 1.56
N GLN A 239 27.93 14.20 0.27
CA GLN A 239 27.43 13.02 -0.44
C GLN A 239 28.41 11.84 -0.43
N LEU A 240 29.71 12.09 -0.58
CA LEU A 240 30.74 11.05 -0.50
C LEU A 240 30.84 10.46 0.90
N GLY A 241 30.84 11.30 1.94
CA GLY A 241 30.82 10.86 3.33
C GLY A 241 29.57 10.03 3.65
N LEU A 242 28.39 10.47 3.21
CA LEU A 242 27.14 9.72 3.36
C LEU A 242 27.16 8.38 2.61
N LEU A 243 27.73 8.34 1.40
CA LEU A 243 27.88 7.11 0.62
C LEU A 243 28.83 6.13 1.30
N VAL A 244 29.96 6.60 1.84
CA VAL A 244 30.90 5.77 2.60
C VAL A 244 30.27 5.24 3.89
N ILE A 245 29.48 6.06 4.61
CA ILE A 245 28.70 5.62 5.77
C ILE A 245 27.71 4.50 5.37
N TYR A 246 26.97 4.71 4.28
CA TYR A 246 26.03 3.71 3.76
C TYR A 246 26.74 2.39 3.42
N PHE A 247 27.88 2.45 2.74
CA PHE A 247 28.70 1.27 2.45
C PHE A 247 29.17 0.57 3.73
N PHE A 248 29.58 1.30 4.78
CA PHE A 248 29.97 0.68 6.04
C PHE A 248 28.81 0.04 6.80
N GLU A 249 27.60 0.61 6.73
CA GLU A 249 26.40 0.01 7.30
C GLU A 249 25.98 -1.26 6.53
N ASP A 250 26.08 -1.25 5.20
CA ASP A 250 25.72 -2.39 4.36
C ASP A 250 26.77 -3.52 4.39
N TRP A 251 28.07 -3.17 4.34
CA TRP A 251 29.17 -4.13 4.46
C TRP A 251 29.25 -4.76 5.86
N GLY A 252 29.01 -3.97 6.90
CA GLY A 252 29.03 -4.49 8.26
C GLY A 252 27.82 -5.38 8.60
N LEU A 253 26.87 -5.57 7.67
CA LEU A 253 25.85 -6.61 7.74
C LEU A 253 26.29 -7.92 7.05
N ASN A 254 27.32 -7.90 6.20
CA ASN A 254 27.69 -9.01 5.32
C ASN A 254 29.12 -9.58 5.53
N GLU A 255 30.06 -8.86 6.15
CA GLU A 255 31.44 -9.34 6.37
C GLU A 255 31.91 -9.28 7.83
N THR A 256 32.55 -10.36 8.30
CA THR A 256 33.18 -10.49 9.63
C THR A 256 34.65 -10.02 9.62
N SER A 257 34.90 -8.78 9.20
CA SER A 257 36.25 -8.20 9.30
C SER A 257 36.40 -7.44 10.63
N GLN A 258 37.49 -7.68 11.36
CA GLN A 258 37.78 -7.01 12.65
C GLN A 258 37.75 -5.47 12.54
N PHE A 259 38.07 -4.95 11.35
CA PHE A 259 38.04 -3.53 11.06
C PHE A 259 36.60 -2.96 10.98
N ALA A 260 35.68 -3.66 10.33
CA ALA A 260 34.29 -3.22 10.21
C ALA A 260 33.58 -3.23 11.57
N GLU A 261 33.82 -4.25 12.40
CA GLU A 261 33.28 -4.33 13.77
C GLU A 261 33.75 -3.15 14.65
N HIS A 262 35.03 -2.77 14.55
CA HIS A 262 35.56 -1.61 15.29
C HIS A 262 34.90 -0.29 14.86
N ILE A 263 34.70 -0.09 13.55
CA ILE A 263 34.02 1.11 13.04
C ILE A 263 32.56 1.14 13.51
N GLN A 264 31.86 0.00 13.49
CA GLN A 264 30.48 -0.08 13.98
C GLN A 264 30.36 0.19 15.48
N TYR A 265 31.31 -0.31 16.28
CA TYR A 265 31.33 -0.09 17.73
C TYR A 265 31.51 1.39 18.08
N PHE A 266 32.39 2.10 17.35
CA PHE A 266 32.68 3.53 17.56
C PHE A 266 31.97 4.48 16.57
N LYS A 267 30.86 4.04 15.95
CA LYS A 267 30.15 4.81 14.91
C LYS A 267 29.76 6.22 15.32
N ALA A 268 29.45 6.43 16.60
CA ALA A 268 29.09 7.74 17.16
C ALA A 268 30.24 8.75 17.08
N LEU A 269 31.50 8.30 17.03
CA LEU A 269 32.68 9.14 16.89
C LEU A 269 33.11 9.28 15.43
N TYR A 270 33.17 8.15 14.69
CA TYR A 270 33.72 8.15 13.33
C TYR A 270 32.78 8.76 12.29
N TYR A 271 31.47 8.55 12.37
CA TYR A 271 30.54 9.04 11.33
C TYR A 271 30.46 10.58 11.28
N PRO A 272 30.39 11.31 12.42
CA PRO A 272 30.46 12.77 12.39
C PRO A 272 31.79 13.31 11.86
N ILE A 273 32.92 12.69 12.23
CA ILE A 273 34.25 13.08 11.74
C ILE A 273 34.36 12.87 10.23
N LEU A 274 33.89 11.74 9.72
CA LEU A 274 33.89 11.42 8.29
C LEU A 274 32.99 12.39 7.51
N LEU A 275 31.82 12.74 8.05
CA LEU A 275 30.94 13.72 7.45
C LEU A 275 31.60 15.11 7.41
N LEU A 276 32.24 15.55 8.50
CA LEU A 276 32.96 16.83 8.56
C LEU A 276 34.16 16.89 7.61
N LEU A 277 34.85 15.77 7.38
CA LEU A 277 35.99 15.68 6.46
C LEU A 277 35.59 15.46 5.00
N SER A 278 34.34 15.03 4.72
CA SER A 278 33.84 14.74 3.37
C SER A 278 34.06 15.89 2.35
N PRO A 279 33.83 17.18 2.68
CA PRO A 279 34.11 18.28 1.76
C PRO A 279 35.58 18.36 1.34
N VAL A 280 36.50 18.08 2.26
CA VAL A 280 37.94 18.10 1.98
C VAL A 280 38.32 16.88 1.15
N ILE A 281 37.81 15.69 1.52
CA ILE A 281 38.07 14.44 0.81
C ILE A 281 37.56 14.52 -0.64
N THR A 282 36.37 15.06 -0.87
CA THR A 282 35.80 15.24 -2.22
C THR A 282 36.65 16.16 -3.10
N VAL A 283 37.15 17.27 -2.56
CA VAL A 283 38.05 18.16 -3.29
C VAL A 283 39.37 17.45 -3.61
N LEU A 284 39.95 16.73 -2.64
CA LEU A 284 41.20 15.99 -2.84
C LEU A 284 41.05 14.87 -3.88
N THR A 285 39.95 14.13 -3.87
CA THR A 285 39.72 13.05 -4.85
C THR A 285 39.55 13.59 -6.26
N ILE A 286 38.89 14.74 -6.43
CA ILE A 286 38.77 15.41 -7.74
C ILE A 286 40.14 15.90 -8.24
N LEU A 287 40.93 16.53 -7.37
CA LEU A 287 42.26 17.05 -7.72
C LEU A 287 43.22 15.91 -8.08
N ILE A 288 43.34 14.90 -7.21
CA ILE A 288 44.23 13.74 -7.42
C ILE A 288 43.75 12.93 -8.63
N GLY A 289 42.43 12.68 -8.74
CA GLY A 289 41.84 11.95 -9.84
C GLY A 289 42.07 12.64 -11.18
N GLY A 290 41.88 13.96 -11.26
CA GLY A 290 42.16 14.76 -12.46
C GLY A 290 43.62 14.72 -12.88
N CYS A 291 44.55 14.82 -11.92
CA CYS A 291 45.99 14.68 -12.16
C CYS A 291 46.35 13.29 -12.71
N LEU A 292 45.89 12.22 -12.06
CA LEU A 292 46.17 10.84 -12.49
C LEU A 292 45.60 10.55 -13.88
N TRP A 293 44.36 11.00 -14.15
CA TRP A 293 43.75 10.86 -15.46
C TRP A 293 44.52 11.62 -16.55
N GLY A 294 44.94 12.84 -16.28
CA GLY A 294 45.78 13.62 -17.19
C GLY A 294 47.07 12.88 -17.57
N ILE A 295 47.75 12.29 -16.58
CA ILE A 295 48.95 11.48 -16.79
C ILE A 295 48.65 10.23 -17.64
N LEU A 296 47.56 9.51 -17.35
CA LEU A 296 47.19 8.27 -18.06
C LEU A 296 46.83 8.51 -19.53
N VAL A 297 45.96 9.50 -19.81
CA VAL A 297 45.55 9.85 -21.18
C VAL A 297 46.76 10.26 -21.99
N PHE A 298 47.65 11.06 -21.39
CA PHE A 298 48.83 11.53 -22.07
C PHE A 298 49.85 10.41 -22.36
N ASN A 299 50.09 9.51 -21.40
CA ASN A 299 50.91 8.31 -21.61
C ASN A 299 50.36 7.43 -22.74
N SER A 300 49.03 7.31 -22.84
CA SER A 300 48.36 6.58 -23.92
C SER A 300 48.54 7.25 -25.29
N LEU A 301 48.45 8.58 -25.36
CA LEU A 301 48.67 9.36 -26.60
C LEU A 301 50.12 9.26 -27.09
N ILE A 302 51.10 9.33 -26.19
CA ILE A 302 52.53 9.23 -26.55
C ILE A 302 52.87 7.84 -27.10
N LYS A 303 52.32 6.78 -26.51
CA LYS A 303 52.56 5.40 -26.98
C LYS A 303 52.14 5.20 -28.43
N ARG A 304 51.23 6.03 -28.97
CA ARG A 304 50.79 6.01 -30.37
C ARG A 304 51.71 6.78 -31.34
N MET A 305 52.63 7.61 -30.84
CA MET A 305 53.53 8.41 -31.66
C MET A 305 54.87 7.67 -31.86
N GLU A 306 55.16 7.21 -33.08
CA GLU A 306 56.40 6.46 -33.41
C GLU A 306 57.71 7.28 -33.22
N VAL A 307 57.60 8.61 -33.04
CA VAL A 307 58.71 9.56 -32.84
C VAL A 307 59.46 9.36 -31.51
N TYR A 308 58.86 8.63 -30.55
CA TYR A 308 59.35 8.51 -29.17
C TYR A 308 60.74 7.86 -29.02
N LYS A 309 61.14 6.96 -29.94
CA LYS A 309 62.41 6.22 -29.81
C LYS A 309 63.67 7.08 -30.05
N ARG A 310 63.58 8.19 -30.81
CA ARG A 310 64.77 8.92 -31.29
C ARG A 310 65.17 10.13 -30.41
N TYR A 311 64.24 10.69 -29.62
CA TYR A 311 64.46 11.92 -28.84
C TYR A 311 63.96 11.83 -27.38
N LYS A 312 64.13 10.67 -26.75
CA LYS A 312 63.55 10.31 -25.43
C LYS A 312 63.76 11.37 -24.32
N GLN A 313 64.95 11.97 -24.20
CA GLN A 313 65.24 12.97 -23.15
C GLN A 313 64.56 14.33 -23.40
N ILE A 314 64.64 14.85 -24.63
CA ILE A 314 64.02 16.14 -25.01
C ILE A 314 62.49 16.04 -24.95
N VAL A 315 61.97 14.89 -25.38
CA VAL A 315 60.55 14.57 -25.28
C VAL A 315 60.11 14.55 -23.81
N ASN A 316 60.87 13.93 -22.89
CA ASN A 316 60.55 13.91 -21.46
C ASN A 316 60.49 15.30 -20.80
N SER A 317 61.37 16.24 -21.17
CA SER A 317 61.32 17.61 -20.63
C SER A 317 60.15 18.42 -21.18
N LEU A 318 59.83 18.28 -22.48
CA LEU A 318 58.64 18.89 -23.08
C LEU A 318 57.33 18.25 -22.58
N ILE A 319 57.38 16.97 -22.19
CA ILE A 319 56.29 16.22 -21.55
C ILE A 319 55.92 16.84 -20.21
N PHE A 320 56.91 17.11 -19.35
CA PHE A 320 56.66 17.68 -18.03
C PHE A 320 55.96 19.04 -18.13
N LEU A 321 56.42 19.89 -19.06
CA LEU A 321 55.83 21.20 -19.32
C LEU A 321 54.39 21.11 -19.86
N LYS A 322 54.10 20.17 -20.77
CA LYS A 322 52.75 20.00 -21.34
C LYS A 322 51.77 19.35 -20.36
N CYS A 323 52.21 18.44 -19.50
CA CYS A 323 51.39 17.89 -18.42
C CYS A 323 50.93 19.00 -17.47
N ILE A 324 51.80 19.93 -17.08
CA ILE A 324 51.45 21.07 -16.22
C ILE A 324 50.34 21.93 -16.86
N VAL A 325 50.36 22.12 -18.19
CA VAL A 325 49.36 22.92 -18.90
C VAL A 325 48.03 22.18 -19.10
N LEU A 326 48.06 20.86 -19.34
CA LEU A 326 46.84 20.06 -19.57
C LEU A 326 46.14 19.61 -18.29
N THR A 327 46.87 19.45 -17.18
CA THR A 327 46.32 19.07 -15.88
C THR A 327 45.16 19.98 -15.40
N PRO A 328 45.25 21.33 -15.45
CA PRO A 328 44.13 22.18 -15.06
C PRO A 328 42.90 22.01 -15.97
N VAL A 329 43.08 21.68 -17.25
CA VAL A 329 41.96 21.39 -18.17
C VAL A 329 41.25 20.10 -17.76
N PHE A 330 41.99 19.05 -17.43
CA PHE A 330 41.38 17.79 -16.97
C PHE A 330 40.74 17.90 -15.59
N ILE A 331 41.31 18.68 -14.67
CA ILE A 331 40.67 19.01 -13.39
C ILE A 331 39.36 19.77 -13.64
N ALA A 332 39.36 20.78 -14.52
CA ALA A 332 38.15 21.53 -14.86
C ALA A 332 37.07 20.64 -15.50
N LEU A 333 37.45 19.72 -16.40
CA LEU A 333 36.53 18.73 -16.99
C LEU A 333 36.00 17.75 -15.92
N GLY A 334 36.84 17.31 -14.99
CA GLY A 334 36.46 16.44 -13.87
C GLY A 334 35.46 17.11 -12.93
N VAL A 335 35.74 18.36 -12.54
CA VAL A 335 34.82 19.20 -11.74
C VAL A 335 33.50 19.41 -12.48
N SER A 336 33.55 19.74 -13.78
CA SER A 336 32.35 19.97 -14.59
C SER A 336 31.50 18.72 -14.76
N GLY A 337 32.12 17.56 -15.03
CA GLY A 337 31.44 16.27 -15.12
C GLY A 337 30.83 15.82 -13.79
N TYR A 338 31.56 16.01 -12.68
CA TYR A 338 31.05 15.73 -11.34
C TYR A 338 29.83 16.59 -10.99
N LEU A 339 29.86 17.89 -11.30
CA LEU A 339 28.73 18.79 -11.11
C LEU A 339 27.52 18.39 -11.98
N LEU A 340 27.75 17.99 -13.23
CA LEU A 340 26.68 17.62 -14.16
C LEU A 340 26.00 16.30 -13.76
N ILE A 341 26.76 15.28 -13.37
CA ILE A 341 26.22 14.00 -12.88
C ILE A 341 25.35 14.23 -11.64
N ASN A 342 25.82 15.04 -10.69
CA ASN A 342 25.08 15.36 -9.46
C ASN A 342 23.87 16.27 -9.69
N LEU A 343 23.89 17.10 -10.74
CA LEU A 343 22.72 17.86 -11.19
C LEU A 343 21.65 16.94 -11.81
N CYS A 344 22.06 15.90 -12.53
CA CYS A 344 21.14 15.01 -13.27
C CYS A 344 20.59 13.82 -12.44
N LEU A 345 21.36 13.27 -11.50
CA LEU A 345 20.98 12.14 -10.62
C LEU A 345 19.60 12.30 -9.94
N PRO A 346 19.23 13.47 -9.39
CA PRO A 346 17.93 13.69 -8.75
C PRO A 346 16.77 13.59 -9.73
N PHE A 347 16.94 14.08 -10.96
CA PHE A 347 15.92 13.98 -12.00
C PHE A 347 15.75 12.53 -12.48
N ALA A 348 16.84 11.77 -12.55
CA ALA A 348 16.78 10.33 -12.82
C ALA A 348 16.01 9.59 -11.70
N GLY A 349 16.27 9.94 -10.44
CA GLY A 349 15.53 9.40 -9.28
C GLY A 349 14.03 9.73 -9.31
N LEU A 350 13.69 10.98 -9.66
CA LEU A 350 12.30 11.41 -9.89
C LEU A 350 11.63 10.63 -11.03
N GLY A 351 12.33 10.43 -12.15
CA GLY A 351 11.84 9.65 -13.28
C GLY A 351 11.54 8.19 -12.90
N LEU A 352 12.43 7.55 -12.13
CA LEU A 352 12.22 6.18 -11.63
C LEU A 352 11.05 6.09 -10.64
N LEU A 353 10.88 7.08 -9.77
CA LEU A 353 9.72 7.15 -8.89
C LEU A 353 8.41 7.27 -9.68
N VAL A 354 8.36 8.18 -10.65
CA VAL A 354 7.18 8.36 -11.53
C VAL A 354 6.85 7.07 -12.27
N LEU A 355 7.85 6.40 -12.86
CA LEU A 355 7.65 5.11 -13.55
C LEU A 355 7.13 4.01 -12.61
N ARG A 356 7.63 3.96 -11.37
CA ARG A 356 7.14 3.02 -10.35
C ARG A 356 5.71 3.32 -9.92
N PHE A 357 5.31 4.60 -9.91
CA PHE A 357 3.94 5.02 -9.64
C PHE A 357 2.99 4.66 -10.80
N VAL A 358 3.37 4.90 -12.05
CA VAL A 358 2.58 4.54 -13.25
C VAL A 358 2.35 3.03 -13.30
N LYS A 359 3.39 2.23 -13.05
CA LYS A 359 3.29 0.76 -13.04
C LYS A 359 2.42 0.20 -11.91
N LYS A 360 2.13 1.01 -10.88
CA LYS A 360 1.26 0.64 -9.74
C LYS A 360 -0.19 1.10 -9.94
N THR A 361 -0.46 2.03 -10.86
CA THR A 361 -1.82 2.45 -11.23
C THR A 361 -2.46 1.59 -12.31
N GLU A 362 -1.66 0.78 -13.02
CA GLU A 362 -2.12 -0.18 -14.05
C GLU A 362 -2.43 -1.59 -13.50
N LYS A 363 -2.32 -1.79 -12.19
CA LYS A 363 -2.77 -3.00 -11.47
C LYS A 363 -3.81 -2.60 -10.43
#